data_AF-A0A2I1CGC0-F1
#
_entry.id   AF-A0A2I1CGC0-F1
#
_cell.length_a   1.000
_cell.length_b   1.000
_cell.length_c   1.000
_cell.angle_alpha   90.00
_cell.angle_beta   90.00
_cell.angle_gamma   90.00
#
_symmetry.space_group_name_H-M   'P 1'
#
loop_
_entity.id
_entity.type
_entity.pdbx_description
1 polymer ?
#
loop_
_entity_poly.entity_id
_entity_poly.type
_entity_poly.pdbx_seq_one_letter_code
_entity_poly.pdbx_strand_id
1 'polypeptide(L)'
;MSFWREACQQLRHAVPKTAKGDRMWLPYSRRFISSSTPTMRVQSYGRRIAQGGGQRTFNSPRRSFSVTAGVQHGHITPPKPGEELHVSFIDKDGQKHDFEVAEGDNLLDIAQANDLEMEGACGGSCACSTCHVIVEDPEVFDKMEEPSDDENDMLDLAFGLTETSRLGCQVVMNKDLDGLVVRLPSMTRNLQASDFAQKK
;
A
#
# COMPACT_ATOMS: atom_id res chain seq x y z
N MET A 1 41.39 16.88 -26.35
CA MET A 1 40.44 16.37 -27.35
C MET A 1 39.24 15.77 -26.61
N SER A 2 38.45 16.44 -25.75
CA SER A 2 37.77 17.75 -25.78
C SER A 2 36.88 17.96 -27.01
N PHE A 3 35.84 17.13 -27.16
CA PHE A 3 34.84 17.29 -28.23
C PHE A 3 33.44 16.71 -27.95
N TRP A 4 33.00 16.56 -26.69
CA TRP A 4 31.61 16.14 -26.35
C TRP A 4 31.07 16.77 -25.05
N ARG A 5 31.55 17.97 -24.70
CA ARG A 5 30.81 18.94 -23.87
C ARG A 5 30.40 20.06 -24.82
N GLU A 6 29.18 20.59 -24.68
CA GLU A 6 28.58 21.68 -25.50
C GLU A 6 27.70 21.25 -26.68
N ALA A 7 26.51 20.68 -26.39
CA ALA A 7 25.32 20.89 -27.22
C ALA A 7 24.06 20.69 -26.36
N CYS A 8 23.10 21.60 -26.47
CA CYS A 8 21.79 21.62 -25.78
C CYS A 8 21.70 22.25 -24.38
N GLN A 9 22.50 23.29 -24.11
CA GLN A 9 22.10 24.36 -23.20
C GLN A 9 22.00 25.68 -23.99
N GLN A 10 20.91 25.86 -24.76
CA GLN A 10 20.36 27.16 -25.20
C GLN A 10 19.28 26.91 -26.25
N LEU A 11 18.02 27.20 -25.90
CA LEU A 11 17.04 27.89 -26.75
C LEU A 11 15.84 28.28 -25.85
N ARG A 12 15.98 29.42 -25.17
CA ARG A 12 14.84 30.18 -24.66
C ARG A 12 14.36 31.13 -25.76
N HIS A 13 13.06 31.46 -25.69
CA HIS A 13 12.33 32.58 -26.32
C HIS A 13 11.58 32.29 -27.62
N ALA A 14 10.26 32.05 -27.50
CA ALA A 14 9.23 32.83 -28.20
C ALA A 14 7.86 32.66 -27.52
N VAL A 15 7.31 33.77 -27.01
CA VAL A 15 5.92 33.94 -26.54
C VAL A 15 5.17 34.71 -27.62
N PRO A 16 3.86 34.48 -27.81
CA PRO A 16 2.96 35.62 -27.94
C PRO A 16 1.78 35.59 -26.96
N LYS A 17 1.38 36.80 -26.56
CA LYS A 17 0.31 37.17 -25.62
C LYS A 17 -0.99 37.45 -26.36
N THR A 18 -2.13 37.00 -25.83
CA THR A 18 -3.47 37.65 -25.93
C THR A 18 -4.29 37.18 -24.71
N ALA A 19 -4.47 37.97 -23.64
CA ALA A 19 -5.39 39.10 -23.42
C ALA A 19 -6.89 38.72 -23.24
N LYS A 20 -7.31 38.85 -21.97
CA LYS A 20 -8.62 39.27 -21.41
C LYS A 20 -9.91 38.48 -21.73
N GLY A 21 -10.49 37.92 -20.66
CA GLY A 21 -11.92 37.61 -20.55
C GLY A 21 -12.26 37.28 -19.09
N ASP A 22 -13.29 37.92 -18.57
CA ASP A 22 -13.53 38.21 -17.16
C ASP A 22 -14.04 37.06 -16.26
N ARG A 23 -13.82 37.30 -14.95
CA ARG A 23 -14.54 36.81 -13.76
C ARG A 23 -15.87 36.09 -14.03
N MET A 24 -16.03 34.92 -13.39
CA MET A 24 -17.28 34.60 -12.71
C MET A 24 -16.99 33.63 -11.54
N TRP A 25 -17.05 34.16 -10.32
CA TRP A 25 -17.16 33.37 -9.10
C TRP A 25 -18.56 32.75 -9.04
N LEU A 26 -18.67 31.43 -8.87
CA LEU A 26 -19.91 30.81 -8.38
C LEU A 26 -19.60 29.57 -7.52
N PRO A 27 -20.50 29.23 -6.58
CA PRO A 27 -20.12 28.95 -5.21
C PRO A 27 -20.04 27.46 -4.87
N TYR A 28 -19.32 27.22 -3.77
CA TYR A 28 -19.51 26.16 -2.78
C TYR A 28 -20.97 25.65 -2.75
N SER A 29 -21.17 24.41 -3.20
CA SER A 29 -22.42 23.67 -2.99
C SER A 29 -22.10 22.36 -2.28
N ARG A 30 -22.20 22.40 -0.94
CA ARG A 30 -22.43 21.21 -0.12
C ARG A 30 -23.70 20.53 -0.62
N ARG A 31 -23.60 19.30 -1.13
CA ARG A 31 -24.76 18.42 -1.28
C ARG A 31 -24.73 17.39 -0.16
N PHE A 32 -25.47 17.70 0.89
CA PHE A 32 -26.01 16.74 1.84
C PHE A 32 -26.91 15.77 1.06
N ILE A 33 -26.64 14.47 1.17
CA ILE A 33 -27.55 13.43 0.70
C ILE A 33 -28.39 13.01 1.91
N SER A 34 -29.57 13.62 2.04
CA SER A 34 -30.59 13.17 2.98
C SER A 34 -31.32 11.95 2.40
N SER A 35 -31.23 10.81 3.06
CA SER A 35 -32.07 9.64 2.79
C SER A 35 -33.49 9.92 3.31
N SER A 36 -34.44 10.10 2.40
CA SER A 36 -35.88 10.06 2.73
C SER A 36 -36.56 9.04 1.82
N THR A 37 -37.24 8.10 2.45
CA THR A 37 -37.99 6.99 1.85
C THR A 37 -39.31 7.49 1.23
N PRO A 38 -39.74 7.01 0.05
CA PRO A 38 -41.08 7.28 -0.42
C PRO A 38 -42.03 6.13 -0.05
N THR A 39 -43.06 6.44 0.73
CA THR A 39 -44.26 5.63 0.89
C THR A 39 -45.19 5.89 -0.31
N MET A 40 -45.31 4.94 -1.24
CA MET A 40 -46.31 4.99 -2.31
C MET A 40 -47.54 4.19 -1.90
N ARG A 41 -48.66 4.89 -1.70
CA ARG A 41 -50.01 4.33 -1.48
C ARG A 41 -50.72 4.27 -2.82
N VAL A 42 -51.03 3.07 -3.30
CA VAL A 42 -51.89 2.86 -4.48
C VAL A 42 -53.18 2.18 -4.04
N GLN A 43 -54.31 2.87 -4.20
CA GLN A 43 -55.65 2.27 -4.12
C GLN A 43 -55.94 1.57 -5.44
N SER A 44 -56.23 0.27 -5.41
CA SER A 44 -56.77 -0.46 -6.55
C SER A 44 -58.20 -0.92 -6.25
N TYR A 45 -59.12 -0.50 -7.11
CA TYR A 45 -60.50 -0.97 -7.15
C TYR A 45 -60.53 -2.32 -7.88
N GLY A 46 -61.26 -3.27 -7.31
CA GLY A 46 -61.22 -4.67 -7.70
C GLY A 46 -62.00 -5.04 -8.96
N ARG A 47 -61.73 -6.25 -9.44
CA ARG A 47 -62.69 -7.11 -10.15
C ARG A 47 -62.34 -8.58 -9.86
N ARG A 48 -63.36 -9.35 -9.45
CA ARG A 48 -63.30 -10.80 -9.23
C ARG A 48 -63.37 -11.53 -10.57
N ILE A 49 -62.59 -12.59 -10.75
CA ILE A 49 -63.01 -13.84 -11.41
C ILE A 49 -62.37 -15.01 -10.66
N ALA A 50 -63.17 -16.05 -10.43
CA ALA A 50 -62.83 -17.24 -9.68
C ALA A 50 -62.28 -18.37 -10.58
N GLN A 51 -61.66 -19.33 -9.89
CA GLN A 51 -61.44 -20.75 -10.24
C GLN A 51 -60.03 -21.16 -10.71
N GLY A 52 -59.35 -21.89 -9.82
CA GLY A 52 -58.90 -23.25 -10.10
C GLY A 52 -57.63 -23.44 -10.92
N GLY A 53 -56.50 -23.66 -10.25
CA GLY A 53 -55.30 -24.21 -10.87
C GLY A 53 -54.04 -23.89 -10.07
N GLY A 54 -53.50 -24.88 -9.36
CA GLY A 54 -52.27 -24.73 -8.57
C GLY A 54 -51.09 -24.35 -9.47
N GLN A 55 -50.60 -23.12 -9.32
CA GLN A 55 -49.32 -22.70 -9.88
C GLN A 55 -48.38 -22.39 -8.72
N ARG A 56 -47.34 -23.23 -8.59
CA ARG A 56 -46.23 -22.99 -7.67
C ARG A 56 -45.57 -21.69 -8.08
N THR A 57 -45.73 -20.64 -7.27
CA THR A 57 -44.96 -19.41 -7.43
C THR A 57 -43.50 -19.76 -7.16
N PHE A 58 -42.70 -19.89 -8.20
CA PHE A 58 -41.25 -19.86 -8.08
C PHE A 58 -40.87 -18.44 -7.66
N ASN A 59 -40.86 -18.22 -6.34
CA ASN A 59 -40.31 -17.03 -5.74
C ASN A 59 -38.80 -17.11 -5.94
N SER A 60 -38.30 -16.56 -7.05
CA SER A 60 -36.87 -16.47 -7.30
C SER A 60 -36.32 -15.37 -6.39
N PRO A 61 -35.54 -15.69 -5.34
CA PRO A 61 -34.96 -14.65 -4.51
C PRO A 61 -33.97 -13.88 -5.38
N ARG A 62 -34.26 -12.59 -5.60
CA ARG A 62 -33.28 -11.67 -6.18
C ARG A 62 -32.09 -11.66 -5.23
N ARG A 63 -30.97 -12.28 -5.64
CA ARG A 63 -29.70 -12.18 -4.90
C ARG A 63 -29.28 -10.71 -4.93
N SER A 64 -29.29 -10.08 -3.77
CA SER A 64 -28.74 -8.74 -3.56
C SER A 64 -27.22 -8.82 -3.59
N PHE A 65 -26.58 -7.98 -4.41
CA PHE A 65 -25.13 -7.81 -4.38
C PHE A 65 -24.74 -7.03 -3.11
N SER A 66 -23.83 -7.58 -2.31
CA SER A 66 -23.19 -6.87 -1.22
C SER A 66 -21.90 -6.22 -1.74
N VAL A 67 -21.77 -4.91 -1.58
CA VAL A 67 -20.50 -4.20 -1.79
C VAL A 67 -19.72 -4.26 -0.49
N THR A 68 -18.54 -4.86 -0.51
CA THR A 68 -17.58 -4.75 0.61
C THR A 68 -17.02 -3.34 0.64
N ALA A 69 -16.74 -2.82 1.84
CA ALA A 69 -16.02 -1.55 1.96
C ALA A 69 -14.71 -1.63 1.14
N GLY A 70 -14.39 -0.55 0.42
CA GLY A 70 -13.15 -0.49 -0.35
C GLY A 70 -11.96 -0.57 0.60
N VAL A 71 -11.14 -1.60 0.44
CA VAL A 71 -9.82 -1.67 1.09
C VAL A 71 -8.93 -0.71 0.33
N GLN A 72 -8.38 0.28 1.02
CA GLN A 72 -7.36 1.14 0.42
C GLN A 72 -6.12 0.28 0.16
N HIS A 73 -5.67 0.22 -1.09
CA HIS A 73 -4.39 -0.39 -1.43
C HIS A 73 -3.28 0.46 -0.78
N GLY A 74 -2.27 -0.19 -0.19
CA GLY A 74 -1.19 0.41 0.60
C GLY A 74 -0.74 1.76 0.06
N HIS A 75 -1.28 2.82 0.66
CA HIS A 75 -0.94 4.19 0.36
C HIS A 75 -0.29 4.68 1.65
N ILE A 76 1.01 4.93 1.61
CA ILE A 76 1.67 5.60 2.72
C ILE A 76 0.98 6.93 2.88
N THR A 77 0.39 7.11 4.05
CA THR A 77 -0.28 8.35 4.37
C THR A 77 0.78 9.37 4.74
N PRO A 78 0.78 10.58 4.15
CA PRO A 78 1.64 11.65 4.60
C PRO A 78 1.46 11.84 6.11
N PRO A 79 2.55 11.93 6.88
CA PRO A 79 2.46 12.03 8.34
C PRO A 79 1.67 13.27 8.73
N LYS A 80 0.93 13.18 9.85
CA LYS A 80 0.25 14.33 10.40
C LYS A 80 1.30 15.27 11.02
N PRO A 81 1.16 16.59 10.86
CA PRO A 81 2.12 17.54 11.42
C PRO A 81 2.16 17.37 12.95
N GLY A 82 3.30 16.89 13.47
CA GLY A 82 3.55 16.66 14.90
C GLY A 82 3.62 15.19 15.37
N GLU A 83 3.37 14.21 14.50
CA GLU A 83 3.54 12.76 14.78
C GLU A 83 4.39 12.09 13.67
N GLU A 84 5.47 12.74 13.27
CA GLU A 84 6.43 12.24 12.28
C GLU A 84 7.43 11.29 12.99
N LEU A 85 7.56 10.07 12.47
CA LEU A 85 8.56 9.10 12.92
C LEU A 85 9.71 9.06 11.90
N HIS A 86 10.92 8.83 12.38
CA HIS A 86 12.11 8.76 11.53
C HIS A 86 12.59 7.32 11.37
N VAL A 87 12.94 6.96 10.13
CA VAL A 87 13.56 5.68 9.80
C VAL A 87 14.70 5.84 8.82
N SER A 88 15.77 5.10 9.07
CA SER A 88 16.95 5.05 8.24
C SER A 88 17.12 3.68 7.60
N PHE A 89 17.26 3.62 6.29
CA PHE A 89 17.63 2.42 5.55
C PHE A 89 19.09 2.52 5.09
N ILE A 90 19.85 1.45 5.30
CA ILE A 90 21.19 1.27 4.75
C ILE A 90 21.07 0.31 3.56
N ASP A 91 21.32 0.82 2.37
CA ASP A 91 21.25 0.05 1.13
C ASP A 91 22.36 -0.99 1.02
N LYS A 92 22.26 -1.85 -0.01
CA LYS A 92 23.28 -2.85 -0.36
C LYS A 92 24.65 -2.23 -0.64
N ASP A 93 24.65 -0.99 -1.14
CA ASP A 93 25.84 -0.17 -1.38
C ASP A 93 26.40 0.51 -0.12
N GLY A 94 25.70 0.40 1.02
CA GLY A 94 26.04 1.08 2.28
C GLY A 94 25.63 2.55 2.32
N GLN A 95 24.83 3.02 1.37
CA GLN A 95 24.25 4.37 1.39
C GLN A 95 23.12 4.43 2.42
N LYS A 96 23.10 5.49 3.22
CA LYS A 96 22.08 5.72 4.23
C LYS A 96 20.98 6.63 3.68
N HIS A 97 19.74 6.20 3.78
CA HIS A 97 18.55 6.91 3.34
C HIS A 97 17.64 7.15 4.54
N ASP A 98 17.38 8.41 4.87
CA ASP A 98 16.53 8.82 5.98
C ASP A 98 15.14 9.23 5.46
N PHE A 99 14.08 8.70 6.07
CA PHE A 99 12.69 8.96 5.71
C PHE A 99 11.84 9.33 6.91
N GLU A 100 10.85 10.19 6.65
CA GLU A 100 9.80 10.57 7.59
C GLU A 100 8.54 9.76 7.27
N VAL A 101 8.02 9.05 8.26
CA VAL A 101 6.93 8.08 8.09
C VAL A 101 5.85 8.26 9.15
N ALA A 102 4.65 7.75 8.87
CA ALA A 102 3.55 7.77 9.83
C ALA A 102 3.55 6.50 10.69
N GLU A 103 2.92 6.59 11.87
CA GLU A 103 2.61 5.41 12.67
C GLU A 103 1.66 4.47 11.91
N GLY A 104 1.97 3.16 11.93
CA GLY A 104 1.20 2.13 11.24
C GLY A 104 1.70 1.74 9.86
N ASP A 105 2.66 2.46 9.29
CA ASP A 105 3.32 2.07 8.04
C ASP A 105 4.30 0.91 8.29
N ASN A 106 4.40 -0.05 7.37
CA ASN A 106 5.38 -1.15 7.45
C ASN A 106 6.66 -0.83 6.66
N LEU A 107 7.78 -1.45 7.03
CA LEU A 107 9.07 -1.18 6.38
C LEU A 107 9.10 -1.51 4.89
N LEU A 108 8.34 -2.52 4.46
CA LEU A 108 8.27 -2.91 3.05
C LEU A 108 7.63 -1.82 2.20
N ASP A 109 6.49 -1.30 2.64
CA ASP A 109 5.76 -0.24 1.94
C ASP A 109 6.60 1.03 1.90
N ILE A 110 7.21 1.41 3.04
CA ILE A 110 8.11 2.57 3.13
C ILE A 110 9.26 2.44 2.11
N ALA A 111 9.89 1.27 2.04
CA ALA A 111 10.97 1.02 1.09
C ALA A 111 10.51 1.13 -0.37
N GLN A 112 9.37 0.52 -0.71
CA GLN A 112 8.83 0.52 -2.07
C GLN A 112 8.40 1.92 -2.54
N ALA A 113 7.83 2.73 -1.65
CA ALA A 113 7.38 4.08 -2.03
C ALA A 113 8.51 5.09 -2.16
N ASN A 114 9.66 4.79 -1.55
CA ASN A 114 10.88 5.58 -1.69
C ASN A 114 11.86 4.98 -2.72
N ASP A 115 11.39 4.07 -3.55
CA ASP A 115 12.16 3.42 -4.62
C ASP A 115 13.46 2.74 -4.13
N LEU A 116 13.47 2.22 -2.89
CA LEU A 116 14.59 1.41 -2.39
C LEU A 116 14.59 0.03 -3.04
N GLU A 117 15.78 -0.57 -3.18
CA GLU A 117 15.96 -1.90 -3.78
C GLU A 117 15.61 -3.05 -2.81
N MET A 118 14.45 -2.95 -2.15
CA MET A 118 13.88 -3.98 -1.30
C MET A 118 12.86 -4.82 -2.07
N GLU A 119 13.02 -6.13 -2.04
CA GLU A 119 12.09 -7.06 -2.67
C GLU A 119 10.92 -7.44 -1.75
N GLY A 120 9.72 -7.56 -2.30
CA GLY A 120 8.52 -7.99 -1.57
C GLY A 120 7.69 -8.98 -2.39
N ALA A 121 8.25 -10.14 -2.74
CA ALA A 121 7.64 -11.04 -3.73
C ALA A 121 6.23 -11.52 -3.34
N CYS A 122 5.95 -11.70 -2.04
CA CYS A 122 4.62 -12.10 -1.55
C CYS A 122 3.70 -10.94 -1.15
N GLY A 123 4.14 -9.68 -1.34
CA GLY A 123 3.37 -8.49 -0.95
C GLY A 123 3.04 -8.41 0.54
N GLY A 124 3.92 -8.92 1.41
CA GLY A 124 3.76 -8.83 2.87
C GLY A 124 2.91 -9.92 3.52
N SER A 125 2.56 -10.99 2.80
CA SER A 125 1.75 -12.10 3.33
C SER A 125 2.52 -13.13 4.18
N CYS A 126 3.73 -12.79 4.67
CA CYS A 126 4.62 -13.70 5.39
C CYS A 126 4.88 -15.05 4.67
N ALA A 127 4.97 -15.03 3.34
CA ALA A 127 5.13 -16.24 2.51
C ALA A 127 6.47 -16.30 1.77
N CYS A 128 7.37 -15.34 2.03
CA CYS A 128 8.72 -15.32 1.47
C CYS A 128 9.66 -14.52 2.37
N SER A 129 10.97 -14.71 2.20
CA SER A 129 12.03 -14.00 2.94
C SER A 129 12.73 -12.89 2.14
N THR A 130 12.13 -12.43 1.03
CA THR A 130 12.76 -11.40 0.18
C THR A 130 12.76 -10.00 0.82
N CYS A 131 11.89 -9.76 1.80
CA CYS A 131 11.80 -8.50 2.56
C CYS A 131 12.66 -8.53 3.84
N HIS A 132 13.63 -9.45 3.92
CA HIS A 132 14.54 -9.57 5.05
C HIS A 132 15.31 -8.26 5.27
N VAL A 133 15.31 -7.81 6.53
CA VAL A 133 16.06 -6.64 7.00
C VAL A 133 16.83 -7.00 8.26
N ILE A 134 17.92 -6.30 8.48
CA ILE A 134 18.75 -6.43 9.69
C ILE A 134 18.64 -5.15 10.49
N VAL A 135 18.20 -5.24 11.74
CA VAL A 135 18.17 -4.09 12.66
C VAL A 135 19.59 -3.86 13.18
N GLU A 136 20.12 -2.64 13.02
CA GLU A 136 21.50 -2.31 13.44
C GLU A 136 21.61 -2.12 14.95
N ASP A 137 20.58 -1.55 15.59
CA ASP A 137 20.56 -1.30 17.03
C ASP A 137 19.83 -2.41 17.81
N PRO A 138 20.54 -3.22 18.61
CA PRO A 138 19.92 -4.28 19.41
C PRO A 138 18.97 -3.72 20.48
N GLU A 139 19.19 -2.51 20.99
CA GLU A 139 18.29 -1.90 21.99
C GLU A 139 16.93 -1.54 21.38
N VAL A 140 16.89 -1.24 20.08
CA VAL A 140 15.64 -0.99 19.35
C VAL A 140 14.98 -2.32 18.97
N PHE A 141 15.77 -3.34 18.64
CA PHE A 141 15.27 -4.70 18.39
C PHE A 141 14.55 -5.27 19.62
N ASP A 142 15.09 -5.11 20.83
CA ASP A 142 14.47 -5.57 22.07
C ASP A 142 13.13 -4.87 22.41
N LYS A 143 12.88 -3.70 21.81
CA LYS A 143 11.60 -2.98 21.96
C LYS A 143 10.55 -3.44 20.95
N MET A 144 10.95 -4.13 19.87
CA MET A 144 10.03 -4.66 18.88
C MET A 144 9.29 -5.89 19.41
N GLU A 145 8.15 -6.20 18.80
CA GLU A 145 7.46 -7.47 19.05
C GLU A 145 8.34 -8.63 18.56
N GLU A 146 8.39 -9.73 19.32
CA GLU A 146 9.13 -10.94 18.92
C GLU A 146 8.58 -11.56 17.62
N PRO A 147 9.42 -12.25 16.83
CA PRO A 147 8.97 -12.85 15.57
C PRO A 147 8.04 -14.01 15.85
N SER A 148 6.97 -14.11 15.06
CA SER A 148 6.07 -15.27 15.11
C SER A 148 6.76 -16.53 14.60
N ASP A 149 6.24 -17.71 14.97
CA ASP A 149 6.78 -18.99 14.50
C ASP A 149 6.82 -19.09 12.97
N ASP A 150 5.75 -18.65 12.29
CA ASP A 150 5.67 -18.61 10.81
C ASP A 150 6.72 -17.65 10.22
N GLU A 151 7.00 -16.53 10.89
CA GLU A 151 8.05 -15.59 10.47
C GLU A 151 9.43 -16.21 10.62
N ASN A 152 9.70 -16.91 11.72
CA ASN A 152 10.97 -17.60 11.97
C ASN A 152 11.23 -18.69 10.93
N ASP A 153 10.22 -19.48 10.59
CA ASP A 153 10.30 -20.51 9.54
C ASP A 153 10.72 -19.90 8.19
N MET A 154 10.25 -18.68 7.89
CA MET A 154 10.65 -17.97 6.67
C MET A 154 12.03 -17.32 6.78
N LEU A 155 12.38 -16.77 7.95
CA LEU A 155 13.70 -16.18 8.21
C LEU A 155 14.84 -17.20 8.07
N ASP A 156 14.60 -18.47 8.40
CA ASP A 156 15.57 -19.56 8.21
C ASP A 156 15.98 -19.77 6.74
N LEU A 157 15.15 -19.32 5.79
CA LEU A 157 15.43 -19.37 4.35
C LEU A 157 16.19 -18.12 3.87
N ALA A 158 16.32 -17.09 4.69
CA ALA A 158 16.96 -15.82 4.34
C ALA A 158 18.48 -15.97 4.22
N PHE A 159 19.08 -15.13 3.37
CA PHE A 159 20.54 -15.11 3.20
C PHE A 159 21.18 -14.14 4.20
N GLY A 160 22.21 -14.60 4.91
CA GLY A 160 22.92 -13.76 5.88
C GLY A 160 22.08 -13.39 7.10
N LEU A 161 21.27 -14.35 7.59
CA LEU A 161 20.49 -14.20 8.80
C LEU A 161 21.39 -13.86 10.00
N THR A 162 20.94 -12.89 10.79
CA THR A 162 21.55 -12.41 12.04
C THR A 162 20.55 -12.52 13.19
N GLU A 163 21.01 -12.37 14.43
CA GLU A 163 20.14 -12.39 15.62
C GLU A 163 19.11 -11.25 15.62
N THR A 164 19.44 -10.11 15.01
CA THR A 164 18.58 -8.92 14.89
C THR A 164 17.82 -8.86 13.55
N SER A 165 17.73 -9.98 12.84
CA SER A 165 17.04 -10.05 11.54
C SER A 165 15.53 -10.16 11.70
N ARG A 166 14.78 -9.45 10.85
CA ARG A 166 13.31 -9.49 10.77
C ARG A 166 12.80 -9.48 9.35
N LEU A 167 11.55 -9.89 9.14
CA LEU A 167 10.85 -9.64 7.89
C LEU A 167 10.28 -8.22 7.92
N GLY A 168 10.79 -7.32 7.08
CA GLY A 168 10.39 -5.92 7.07
C GLY A 168 8.90 -5.70 6.84
N CYS A 169 8.21 -6.64 6.18
CA CYS A 169 6.76 -6.57 6.01
C CYS A 169 5.95 -6.80 7.29
N GLN A 170 6.51 -7.46 8.31
CA GLN A 170 5.84 -7.68 9.60
C GLN A 170 6.18 -6.58 10.62
N VAL A 171 7.23 -5.79 10.35
CA VAL A 171 7.63 -4.68 11.22
C VAL A 171 6.80 -3.45 10.87
N VAL A 172 5.95 -3.05 11.81
CA VAL A 172 5.09 -1.86 11.73
C VAL A 172 5.69 -0.74 12.57
N MET A 173 5.68 0.47 12.02
CA MET A 173 6.23 1.64 12.70
C MET A 173 5.34 2.10 13.84
N ASN A 174 5.96 2.18 15.02
CA ASN A 174 5.36 2.65 16.27
C ASN A 174 6.25 3.74 16.88
N LYS A 175 5.70 4.49 17.85
CA LYS A 175 6.42 5.57 18.54
C LYS A 175 7.70 5.10 19.27
N ASP A 176 7.76 3.83 19.67
CA ASP A 176 8.93 3.24 20.33
C ASP A 176 10.09 2.93 19.36
N LEU A 177 9.80 2.93 18.05
CA LEU A 177 10.74 2.66 16.96
C LEU A 177 11.20 3.94 16.25
N ASP A 178 10.99 5.11 16.86
CA ASP A 178 11.48 6.37 16.31
C ASP A 178 13.01 6.39 16.25
N GLY A 179 13.56 6.71 15.08
CA GLY A 179 14.99 6.66 14.80
C GLY A 179 15.51 5.26 14.46
N LEU A 180 14.64 4.33 14.08
CA LEU A 180 15.03 2.98 13.67
C LEU A 180 16.02 3.01 12.50
N VAL A 181 17.14 2.29 12.65
CA VAL A 181 18.11 2.06 11.58
C VAL A 181 18.08 0.59 11.16
N VAL A 182 17.73 0.36 9.90
CA VAL A 182 17.71 -0.98 9.29
C VAL A 182 18.67 -1.06 8.12
N ARG A 183 19.22 -2.24 7.90
CA ARG A 183 20.12 -2.55 6.82
C ARG A 183 19.53 -3.61 5.89
N LEU A 184 19.67 -3.35 4.60
CA LEU A 184 19.32 -4.29 3.55
C LEU A 184 20.47 -5.29 3.34
N PRO A 185 20.19 -6.60 3.33
CA PRO A 185 21.19 -7.63 3.04
C PRO A 185 21.67 -7.50 1.59
N SER A 186 22.91 -7.90 1.33
CA SER A 186 23.55 -7.76 0.01
C SER A 186 22.89 -8.60 -1.09
N MET A 187 22.21 -9.69 -0.72
CA MET A 187 21.48 -10.55 -1.64
C MET A 187 20.20 -11.06 -0.98
N THR A 188 19.14 -11.11 -1.77
CA THR A 188 17.85 -11.75 -1.44
C THR A 188 17.62 -12.90 -2.43
N ARG A 189 16.92 -13.94 -1.99
CA ARG A 189 16.59 -15.09 -2.85
C ARG A 189 15.09 -15.29 -2.90
N ASN A 190 14.53 -15.17 -4.09
CA ASN A 190 13.14 -15.56 -4.36
C ASN A 190 13.11 -16.99 -4.88
N LEU A 191 12.41 -17.90 -4.18
CA LEU A 191 12.27 -19.30 -4.61
C LEU A 191 11.24 -19.40 -5.75
N GLN A 192 11.71 -19.70 -6.95
CA GLN A 192 10.85 -19.77 -8.14
C GLN A 192 10.70 -21.22 -8.63
N ALA A 193 9.57 -21.52 -9.28
CA ALA A 193 9.31 -22.86 -9.83
C ALA A 193 10.39 -23.31 -10.85
N SER A 194 11.05 -22.35 -11.52
CA SER A 194 12.18 -22.58 -12.42
C SER A 194 13.41 -23.18 -11.74
N ASP A 195 13.61 -22.94 -10.44
CA ASP A 195 14.77 -23.43 -9.69
C ASP A 195 14.80 -24.97 -9.59
N PHE A 196 13.63 -25.61 -9.74
CA PHE A 196 13.48 -27.05 -9.68
C PHE A 196 13.70 -27.75 -11.03
N ALA A 197 13.70 -27.00 -12.15
CA ALA A 197 13.78 -27.57 -13.49
C ALA A 197 15.19 -28.06 -13.89
N GLN A 198 16.23 -27.65 -13.14
CA GLN A 198 17.63 -27.94 -13.47
C GLN A 198 18.17 -29.24 -12.85
N LYS A 199 17.37 -29.97 -12.05
CA LYS A 199 17.72 -31.31 -11.57
C LYS A 199 17.26 -32.36 -12.58
N LYS A 200 18.04 -32.57 -13.64
CA LYS A 200 17.96 -33.75 -14.50
C LYS A 200 19.33 -34.36 -14.70
#